data_AF-A0A4Q3W8S8-F1
#
_entry.id   AF-A0A4Q3W8S8-F1
#
_cell.length_a   1.000
_cell.length_b   1.000
_cell.length_c   1.000
_cell.angle_alpha   90.00
_cell.angle_beta   90.00
_cell.angle_gamma   90.00
#
_symmetry.space_group_name_H-M   'P 1'
#
loop_
_entity.id
_entity.type
_entity.pdbx_description
1 polymer ?
#
loop_
_entity_poly.entity_id
_entity_poly.type
_entity_poly.pdbx_seq_one_letter_code
_entity_poly.pdbx_strand_id
1 'polypeptide(L)'
;DTLKSTLQTGAGIYEFVEEKINIMPVGLIPLDTQEGYFFLSTNDTKNTLVYQYRLSIFEKHDEKFRSIKTSLIDTRQRGIVFTYEHMKSDLIRHRQELPNPAVYCIEAELNFPIDETLLPIAKRSLVKFLTTQAA
;
A
#
# COMPACT_ATOMS: atom_id res chain seq x y z
N ASP A 1 25.65 24.50 9.66
CA ASP A 1 25.58 23.19 8.98
C ASP A 1 24.86 22.07 9.73
N THR A 2 23.98 22.38 10.69
CA THR A 2 23.27 21.36 11.49
C THR A 2 22.00 20.81 10.82
N LEU A 3 21.36 21.56 9.91
CA LEU A 3 20.09 21.17 9.28
C LEU A 3 20.25 20.11 8.17
N LYS A 4 21.36 20.14 7.41
CA LYS A 4 21.64 19.18 6.33
C LYS A 4 21.93 17.78 6.85
N SER A 5 22.64 17.66 7.97
CA SER A 5 22.97 16.38 8.59
C SER A 5 21.71 15.67 9.12
N THR A 6 20.81 16.39 9.80
CA THR A 6 19.57 15.80 10.34
C THR A 6 18.60 15.36 9.25
N LEU A 7 18.53 16.09 8.12
CA LEU A 7 17.74 15.69 6.95
C LEU A 7 18.29 14.43 6.26
N GLN A 8 19.61 14.29 6.18
CA GLN A 8 20.25 13.07 5.65
C GLN A 8 19.98 11.85 6.55
N THR A 9 19.95 12.03 7.87
CA THR A 9 19.62 10.94 8.80
C THR A 9 18.14 10.54 8.71
N GLY A 10 17.23 11.51 8.61
CA GLY A 10 15.79 11.25 8.50
C GLY A 10 15.38 10.63 7.16
N ALA A 11 15.87 11.17 6.03
CA ALA A 11 15.59 10.65 4.70
C ALA A 11 16.11 9.21 4.53
N GLY A 12 17.30 8.91 5.07
CA GLY A 12 17.89 7.58 5.03
C GLY A 12 17.04 6.51 5.74
N ILE A 13 16.33 6.86 6.82
CA ILE A 13 15.43 5.91 7.50
C ILE A 13 14.22 5.59 6.62
N TYR A 14 13.64 6.59 5.96
CA TYR A 14 12.49 6.35 5.06
C TYR A 14 12.88 5.50 3.85
N GLU A 15 14.02 5.81 3.22
CA GLU A 15 14.55 5.04 2.10
C GLU A 15 14.89 3.60 2.52
N PHE A 16 15.50 3.42 3.69
CA PHE A 16 15.77 2.11 4.25
C PHE A 16 14.51 1.26 4.42
N VAL A 17 13.41 1.83 4.93
CA VAL A 17 12.16 1.09 5.06
C VAL A 17 11.52 0.82 3.69
N GLU A 18 11.59 1.77 2.75
CA GLU A 18 11.09 1.58 1.37
C GLU A 18 11.80 0.40 0.68
N GLU A 19 13.11 0.26 0.85
CA GLU A 19 13.89 -0.88 0.33
C GLU A 19 13.50 -2.23 0.94
N LYS A 20 12.86 -2.22 2.10
CA LYS A 20 12.41 -3.41 2.85
C LYS A 20 10.94 -3.72 2.67
N ILE A 21 10.28 -3.00 1.79
CA ILE A 21 8.88 -3.22 1.41
C ILE A 21 8.82 -3.85 0.04
N ASN A 22 8.11 -4.96 -0.05
CA ASN A 22 7.78 -5.62 -1.30
C ASN A 22 6.31 -5.38 -1.65
N ILE A 23 6.05 -4.97 -2.90
CA ILE A 23 4.69 -4.75 -3.41
C ILE A 23 4.41 -5.75 -4.53
N MET A 24 3.34 -6.52 -4.38
CA MET A 24 2.94 -7.54 -5.34
C MET A 24 1.45 -7.41 -5.71
N PRO A 25 1.07 -7.53 -6.98
CA PRO A 25 -0.34 -7.62 -7.35
C PRO A 25 -0.94 -8.96 -6.87
N VAL A 26 -2.18 -8.92 -6.39
CA VAL A 26 -2.93 -10.12 -5.98
C VAL A 26 -3.87 -10.53 -7.11
N GLY A 27 -3.50 -11.59 -7.82
CA GLY A 27 -4.26 -12.11 -8.96
C GLY A 27 -4.36 -11.10 -10.12
N LEU A 28 -5.49 -11.10 -10.81
CA LEU A 28 -5.70 -10.22 -11.97
C LEU A 28 -5.92 -8.76 -11.56
N ILE A 29 -5.16 -7.85 -12.17
CA ILE A 29 -5.30 -6.41 -11.96
C ILE A 29 -6.23 -5.84 -13.04
N PRO A 30 -7.26 -5.07 -12.66
CA PRO A 30 -8.12 -4.37 -13.62
C PRO A 30 -7.36 -3.29 -14.40
N LEU A 31 -7.95 -2.82 -15.50
CA LEU A 31 -7.43 -1.67 -16.25
C LEU A 31 -7.50 -0.36 -15.44
N ASP A 32 -8.52 -0.22 -14.60
CA ASP A 32 -8.66 0.92 -13.70
C ASP A 32 -8.06 0.59 -12.32
N THR A 33 -6.96 1.27 -11.99
CA THR A 33 -6.24 1.13 -10.71
C THR A 33 -6.39 2.35 -9.81
N GLN A 34 -7.29 3.29 -10.15
CA GLN A 34 -7.53 4.51 -9.37
C GLN A 34 -8.10 4.21 -7.97
N GLU A 35 -8.83 3.12 -7.82
CA GLU A 35 -9.34 2.66 -6.53
C GLU A 35 -9.25 1.15 -6.41
N GLY A 36 -9.15 0.70 -5.16
CA GLY A 36 -8.93 -0.71 -4.87
C GLY A 36 -8.60 -0.95 -3.41
N TYR A 37 -7.91 -2.05 -3.17
CA TYR A 37 -7.47 -2.45 -1.84
C TYR A 37 -5.98 -2.72 -1.83
N PHE A 38 -5.36 -2.52 -0.67
CA PHE A 38 -4.06 -3.11 -0.41
C PHE A 38 -4.05 -3.80 0.95
N PHE A 39 -3.27 -4.86 1.00
CA PHE A 39 -2.99 -5.63 2.20
C PHE A 39 -1.65 -5.17 2.74
N LEU A 40 -1.60 -4.84 4.03
CA LEU A 40 -0.36 -4.49 4.71
C LEU A 40 -0.07 -5.54 5.78
N SER A 41 1.09 -6.18 5.67
CA SER A 41 1.53 -7.17 6.66
C SER A 41 3.03 -7.05 6.93
N THR A 42 3.43 -7.44 8.14
CA THR A 42 4.84 -7.57 8.54
C THR A 42 5.21 -9.04 8.67
N ASN A 43 6.49 -9.37 8.48
CA ASN A 43 6.95 -10.77 8.48
C ASN A 43 6.70 -11.51 9.82
N ASP A 44 6.73 -10.80 10.94
CA ASP A 44 6.59 -11.40 12.28
C ASP A 44 5.13 -11.58 12.71
N THR A 45 4.21 -10.81 12.13
CA THR A 45 2.80 -10.87 12.50
C THR A 45 1.99 -11.57 11.43
N LYS A 46 1.16 -12.54 11.82
CA LYS A 46 0.16 -13.10 10.91
C LYS A 46 -0.98 -12.11 10.64
N ASN A 47 -0.93 -10.88 11.13
CA ASN A 47 -1.98 -9.89 10.93
C ASN A 47 -1.78 -9.20 9.58
N THR A 48 -2.81 -9.27 8.75
CA THR A 48 -2.94 -8.54 7.50
C THR A 48 -3.99 -7.46 7.69
N LEU A 49 -3.56 -6.22 7.61
CA LEU A 49 -4.42 -5.05 7.62
C LEU A 49 -4.94 -4.82 6.21
N VAL A 50 -6.25 -4.69 6.06
CA VAL A 50 -6.88 -4.45 4.76
C VAL A 50 -7.28 -2.99 4.68
N TYR A 51 -6.68 -2.28 3.73
CA TYR A 51 -6.99 -0.89 3.46
C TYR A 51 -7.69 -0.76 2.11
N GLN A 52 -8.75 0.02 2.07
CA GLN A 52 -9.27 0.56 0.82
C GLN A 52 -8.45 1.80 0.47
N TYR A 53 -8.07 1.94 -0.80
CA TYR A 53 -7.41 3.14 -1.29
C TYR A 53 -8.18 3.76 -2.45
N ARG A 54 -8.04 5.09 -2.56
CA ARG A 54 -8.48 5.87 -3.73
C ARG A 54 -7.43 6.91 -4.05
N LEU A 55 -6.97 6.91 -5.29
CA LEU A 55 -6.08 7.91 -5.84
C LEU A 55 -6.87 9.19 -6.16
N SER A 56 -6.21 10.33 -6.02
CA SER A 56 -6.75 11.59 -6.53
C SER A 56 -5.62 12.34 -7.22
N ILE A 57 -5.85 12.70 -8.47
CA ILE A 57 -4.91 13.43 -9.31
C ILE A 57 -5.20 14.91 -9.14
N PHE A 58 -4.16 15.69 -8.83
CA PHE A 58 -4.22 17.14 -8.78
C PHE A 58 -3.18 17.72 -9.75
N GLU A 59 -3.63 18.62 -10.62
CA GLU A 59 -2.75 19.35 -11.53
C GLU A 59 -2.39 20.71 -10.91
N LYS A 60 -1.09 20.98 -10.75
CA LYS A 60 -0.59 22.30 -10.35
C LYS A 60 0.51 22.74 -11.31
N HIS A 61 0.19 23.74 -12.13
CA HIS A 61 1.05 24.59 -12.96
C HIS A 61 2.06 23.95 -13.95
N ASP A 62 2.41 22.68 -13.82
CA ASP A 62 3.00 21.78 -14.84
C ASP A 62 3.27 20.37 -14.27
N GLU A 63 2.98 20.13 -12.99
CA GLU A 63 3.21 18.86 -12.31
C GLU A 63 1.88 18.16 -11.95
N LYS A 64 1.77 16.88 -12.34
CA LYS A 64 0.68 15.98 -11.94
C LYS A 64 1.03 15.34 -10.60
N PHE A 65 0.43 15.82 -9.52
CA PHE A 65 0.56 15.20 -8.21
C PHE A 65 -0.51 14.14 -8.03
N ARG A 66 -0.11 12.93 -7.61
CA ARG A 66 -1.03 11.87 -7.19
C ARG A 66 -1.04 11.80 -5.68
N SER A 67 -2.20 12.06 -5.10
CA SER A 67 -2.46 11.78 -3.68
C SER A 67 -3.16 10.43 -3.53
N ILE A 68 -3.04 9.83 -2.36
CA ILE A 68 -3.73 8.59 -2.00
C ILE A 68 -4.48 8.78 -0.69
N LYS A 69 -5.78 8.49 -0.71
CA LYS A 69 -6.61 8.37 0.48
C LYS A 69 -6.74 6.90 0.82
N THR A 70 -6.60 6.57 2.10
CA THR A 70 -6.71 5.18 2.58
C THR A 70 -7.61 5.11 3.78
N SER A 71 -8.41 4.05 3.89
CA SER A 71 -9.19 3.75 5.09
C SER A 71 -8.98 2.29 5.47
N LEU A 72 -8.71 2.04 6.75
CA LEU A 72 -8.66 0.68 7.28
C LEU A 72 -10.08 0.11 7.29
N ILE A 73 -10.30 -0.99 6.57
CA ILE A 73 -11.63 -1.60 6.47
C ILE A 73 -11.73 -2.91 7.24
N ASP A 74 -10.59 -3.58 7.46
CA ASP A 74 -10.58 -4.90 8.10
C ASP A 74 -9.18 -5.25 8.63
N THR A 75 -9.12 -6.19 9.55
CA THR A 75 -7.89 -6.80 10.05
C THR A 75 -8.07 -8.31 10.10
N ARG A 76 -7.27 -9.04 9.32
CA ARG A 76 -7.39 -10.49 9.15
C ARG A 76 -6.13 -11.19 9.62
N GLN A 77 -6.29 -12.38 10.18
CA GLN A 77 -5.16 -13.25 10.48
C GLN A 77 -4.91 -14.23 9.34
N ARG A 78 -3.69 -14.21 8.80
CA ARG A 78 -3.20 -15.18 7.82
C ARG A 78 -3.16 -16.57 8.45
N GLY A 79 -3.74 -17.51 7.72
CA GLY A 79 -3.72 -18.94 8.04
C GLY A 79 -3.68 -19.73 6.75
N ILE A 80 -3.70 -21.07 6.87
CA ILE A 80 -3.64 -21.98 5.72
C ILE A 80 -4.83 -21.77 4.76
N VAL A 81 -5.99 -21.38 5.29
CA VAL A 81 -7.22 -21.14 4.52
C VAL A 81 -7.33 -19.70 4.00
N PHE A 82 -6.70 -18.75 4.68
CA PHE A 82 -6.80 -17.32 4.37
C PHE A 82 -5.59 -16.85 3.57
N THR A 83 -5.56 -17.19 2.28
CA THR A 83 -4.58 -16.65 1.32
C THR A 83 -4.99 -15.28 0.80
N TYR A 84 -4.08 -14.57 0.13
CA TYR A 84 -4.39 -13.25 -0.45
C TYR A 84 -5.50 -13.33 -1.51
N GLU A 85 -5.56 -14.42 -2.27
CA GLU A 85 -6.60 -14.69 -3.27
C GLU A 85 -7.96 -14.96 -2.61
N HIS A 86 -7.96 -15.69 -1.49
CA HIS A 86 -9.18 -15.89 -0.71
C HIS A 86 -9.70 -14.57 -0.16
N MET A 87 -8.82 -13.75 0.43
CA MET A 87 -9.17 -12.42 0.94
C MET A 87 -9.71 -11.51 -0.17
N LYS A 88 -9.10 -11.53 -1.37
CA LYS A 88 -9.61 -10.80 -2.54
C LYS A 88 -11.00 -11.28 -2.95
N SER A 89 -11.20 -12.60 -2.99
CA SER A 89 -12.49 -13.20 -3.34
C SER A 89 -13.58 -12.83 -2.34
N ASP A 90 -13.24 -12.81 -1.05
CA ASP A 90 -14.14 -12.37 0.02
C ASP A 90 -14.50 -10.89 -0.10
N LEU A 91 -13.53 -10.03 -0.44
CA LEU A 91 -13.79 -8.61 -0.69
C LEU A 91 -14.80 -8.42 -1.83
N ILE A 92 -14.62 -9.11 -2.96
CA ILE A 92 -15.54 -9.02 -4.11
C ILE A 92 -16.96 -9.46 -3.72
N ARG A 93 -17.10 -10.50 -2.91
CA ARG A 93 -18.41 -10.99 -2.46
C ARG A 93 -19.12 -10.00 -1.53
N HIS A 94 -18.41 -9.44 -0.55
CA HIS A 94 -19.01 -8.64 0.51
C HIS A 94 -19.04 -7.13 0.20
N ARG A 95 -18.20 -6.64 -0.71
CA ARG A 95 -18.07 -5.22 -1.06
C ARG A 95 -18.43 -4.98 -2.53
N GLN A 96 -19.73 -4.87 -2.79
CA GLN A 96 -20.29 -4.66 -4.13
C GLN A 96 -19.93 -3.30 -4.76
N GLU A 97 -19.40 -2.36 -3.96
CA GLU A 97 -18.95 -1.04 -4.44
C GLU A 97 -17.83 -1.15 -5.49
N LEU A 98 -17.00 -2.19 -5.41
CA LEU A 98 -15.88 -2.43 -6.32
C LEU A 98 -15.93 -3.88 -6.81
N PRO A 99 -16.66 -4.16 -7.92
CA PRO A 99 -16.84 -5.52 -8.42
C PRO A 99 -15.54 -6.12 -8.98
N ASN A 100 -14.64 -5.29 -9.50
CA ASN A 100 -13.33 -5.72 -10.00
C ASN A 100 -12.22 -4.82 -9.42
N PRO A 101 -11.87 -4.99 -8.14
CA PRO A 101 -10.91 -4.11 -7.48
C PRO A 101 -9.47 -4.49 -7.83
N ALA A 102 -8.62 -3.47 -7.99
CA ALA A 102 -7.18 -3.66 -7.96
C ALA A 102 -6.76 -4.00 -6.52
N VAL A 103 -6.06 -5.11 -6.33
CA VAL A 103 -5.61 -5.56 -5.01
C VAL A 103 -4.11 -5.77 -5.03
N TYR A 104 -3.43 -5.15 -4.07
CA TYR A 104 -1.98 -5.25 -3.89
C TYR A 104 -1.65 -5.80 -2.52
N CYS A 105 -0.62 -6.63 -2.44
CA CYS A 105 -0.01 -7.05 -1.19
C CYS A 105 1.25 -6.23 -0.95
N ILE A 106 1.36 -5.67 0.26
CA ILE A 106 2.52 -4.92 0.73
C ILE A 106 3.07 -5.66 1.94
N GLU A 107 4.22 -6.31 1.75
CA GLU A 107 4.91 -7.05 2.80
C GLU A 107 6.16 -6.29 3.23
N ALA A 108 6.26 -6.01 4.53
CA ALA A 108 7.46 -5.46 5.14
C ALA A 108 8.29 -6.57 5.78
N GLU A 109 9.58 -6.63 5.45
CA GLU A 109 10.52 -7.63 6.01
C GLU A 109 10.76 -7.42 7.51
N LEU A 110 10.65 -6.17 7.97
CA LEU A 110 10.95 -5.75 9.34
C LEU A 110 9.69 -5.26 10.06
N ASN A 111 9.69 -5.41 11.37
CA ASN A 111 8.63 -4.86 12.23
C ASN A 111 8.89 -3.39 12.51
N PHE A 112 8.01 -2.55 12.01
CA PHE A 112 7.98 -1.12 12.30
C PHE A 112 6.58 -0.72 12.78
N PRO A 113 6.43 0.41 13.50
CA PRO A 113 5.12 0.94 13.85
C PRO A 113 4.25 1.15 12.60
N ILE A 114 3.03 0.60 12.60
CA ILE A 114 2.13 0.65 11.43
C ILE A 114 1.80 2.11 11.08
N ASP A 115 1.26 2.87 12.03
CA ASP A 115 0.69 4.19 11.74
C ASP A 115 1.77 5.26 11.53
N GLU A 116 2.86 5.19 12.30
CA GLU A 116 3.91 6.20 12.29
C GLU A 116 4.93 6.00 11.15
N THR A 117 5.15 4.75 10.71
CA THR A 117 6.22 4.41 9.77
C THR A 117 5.74 3.62 8.55
N LEU A 118 5.14 2.44 8.73
CA LEU A 118 4.85 1.57 7.57
C LEU A 118 3.74 2.12 6.68
N LEU A 119 2.63 2.57 7.25
CA LEU A 119 1.49 3.07 6.52
C LEU A 119 1.83 4.29 5.64
N PRO A 120 2.53 5.35 6.14
CA PRO A 120 2.91 6.47 5.29
C PRO A 120 3.88 6.06 4.17
N ILE A 121 4.82 5.15 4.45
CA ILE A 121 5.79 4.68 3.45
C ILE A 121 5.10 3.79 2.41
N ALA A 122 4.29 2.83 2.84
CA ALA A 122 3.51 1.95 1.98
C ALA A 122 2.61 2.74 1.02
N LYS A 123 1.95 3.81 1.50
CA LYS A 123 1.16 4.74 0.66
C LYS A 123 2.02 5.35 -0.46
N ARG A 124 3.18 5.89 -0.09
CA ARG A 124 4.10 6.55 -1.04
C ARG A 124 4.65 5.54 -2.05
N SER A 125 5.07 4.36 -1.59
CA SER A 125 5.60 3.28 -2.42
C SER A 125 4.52 2.74 -3.38
N LEU A 126 3.28 2.60 -2.93
CA LEU A 126 2.16 2.16 -3.79
C LEU A 126 1.86 3.19 -4.88
N VAL A 127 1.82 4.50 -4.55
CA VAL A 127 1.62 5.55 -5.56
C VAL A 127 2.73 5.54 -6.60
N LYS A 128 3.99 5.37 -6.17
CA LYS A 128 5.15 5.25 -7.06
C LYS A 128 5.02 4.04 -7.97
N PHE A 129 4.70 2.86 -7.41
CA PHE A 129 4.51 1.62 -8.13
C PHE A 129 3.41 1.73 -9.20
N LEU A 130 2.25 2.28 -8.84
CA LEU A 130 1.13 2.50 -9.77
C LEU A 130 1.46 3.51 -10.87
N THR A 131 2.29 4.51 -10.57
CA THR A 131 2.72 5.52 -11.55
C THR A 131 3.70 4.93 -12.55
N THR A 132 4.64 4.09 -12.10
CA THR A 132 5.60 3.40 -12.98
C THR A 132 4.93 2.36 -13.87
N GLN A 133 3.90 1.66 -13.39
CA GLN A 133 3.15 0.71 -14.24
C GLN A 133 2.24 1.37 -15.27
N ALA A 134 1.85 2.63 -15.05
CA ALA A 134 0.98 3.37 -15.96
C ALA A 134 1.76 4.14 -17.05
N ALA A 135 3.09 4.18 -16.96
CA ALA A 135 3.98 4.83 -17.93
C ALA A 135 4.49 3.82 -18.97
#